data_AF-A0A8D8ZBH8-F1
#
_entry.id   AF-A0A8D8ZBH8-F1
#
_cell.length_a   1.000
_cell.length_b   1.000
_cell.length_c   1.000
_cell.angle_alpha   90.00
_cell.angle_beta   90.00
_cell.angle_gamma   90.00
#
_symmetry.space_group_name_H-M   'P 1'
#
loop_
_entity.id
_entity.type
_entity.pdbx_description
1 polymer ?
#
loop_
_entity_poly.entity_id
_entity_poly.type
_entity_poly.pdbx_seq_one_letter_code
_entity_poly.pdbx_strand_id
1 'polypeptide(L)'
;MIYMEASTLGWRPLVQSYIDTLSPEWPAAYIHSMFEWLTDPCLSFIKKNCVQLVTGGVSNCVVTVIHLVNAILKDALADNDNVMSYFNTWVQVAFITAAVWGFGGNLDTNSIGLFDAFFRELWKGDNADNPLKQTNDTDR
;
A
#
# COMPACT_ATOMS: atom_id res chain seq x y z
N MET A 1 32.00 9.22 -12.10
CA MET A 1 30.69 8.56 -12.26
C MET A 1 30.19 8.22 -10.87
N ILE A 2 29.00 8.67 -10.47
CA ILE A 2 28.43 8.36 -9.15
C ILE A 2 27.54 7.13 -9.34
N TYR A 3 27.90 6.01 -8.71
CA TYR A 3 27.09 4.80 -8.71
C TYR A 3 26.09 4.88 -7.56
N MET A 4 24.80 4.97 -7.88
CA MET A 4 23.72 4.87 -6.90
C MET A 4 23.12 3.46 -6.98
N GLU A 5 23.12 2.76 -5.85
CA GLU A 5 22.47 1.46 -5.74
C GLU A 5 20.97 1.67 -5.48
N ALA A 6 20.08 1.06 -6.27
CA ALA A 6 18.64 1.24 -6.12
C ALA A 6 18.09 0.78 -4.74
N SER A 7 18.83 -0.09 -4.05
CA SER A 7 18.50 -0.58 -2.71
C SER A 7 18.66 0.49 -1.62
N THR A 8 19.53 1.50 -1.80
CA THR A 8 19.79 2.53 -0.79
C THR A 8 18.71 3.60 -0.75
N LEU A 9 17.98 3.81 -1.84
CA LEU A 9 16.86 4.76 -1.88
C LEU A 9 15.65 4.23 -1.09
N GLY A 10 15.40 2.92 -1.16
CA GLY A 10 14.23 2.30 -0.55
C GLY A 10 12.91 2.78 -1.17
N TRP A 11 11.81 2.45 -0.52
CA TRP A 11 10.46 2.79 -1.00
C TRP A 11 9.90 4.10 -0.45
N ARG A 12 10.36 4.53 0.73
CA ARG A 12 9.86 5.72 1.43
C ARG A 12 9.97 7.01 0.62
N PRO A 13 11.08 7.32 -0.07
CA PRO A 13 11.17 8.52 -0.90
C PRO A 13 10.16 8.54 -2.07
N LEU A 14 9.79 7.37 -2.59
CA LEU A 14 8.80 7.25 -3.66
C LEU A 14 7.41 7.58 -3.13
N VAL A 15 7.06 7.08 -1.95
CA VAL A 15 5.81 7.42 -1.27
C VAL A 15 5.79 8.90 -0.89
N GLN A 16 6.89 9.45 -0.35
CA GLN A 16 6.97 10.87 -0.03
C GLN A 16 6.74 11.74 -1.27
N SER A 17 7.40 11.43 -2.38
CA SER A 17 7.18 12.16 -3.64
C SER A 17 5.73 12.08 -4.12
N TYR A 18 5.03 10.96 -3.88
CA TYR A 18 3.62 10.85 -4.20
C TYR A 18 2.75 11.71 -3.27
N ILE A 19 3.02 11.66 -1.96
CA ILE A 19 2.37 12.49 -0.95
C ILE A 19 2.49 13.98 -1.30
N ASP A 20 3.65 14.42 -1.76
CA ASP A 20 3.88 15.82 -2.14
C ASP A 20 3.09 16.24 -3.40
N THR A 21 2.65 15.28 -4.23
CA THR A 21 1.85 15.51 -5.44
C THR A 21 0.34 15.43 -5.23
N LEU A 22 -0.12 14.98 -4.05
CA LEU A 22 -1.54 14.90 -3.73
C LEU A 22 -2.15 16.29 -3.56
N SER A 23 -3.39 16.48 -4.00
CA SER A 23 -4.10 17.74 -3.80
C SER A 23 -4.27 18.00 -2.29
N PRO A 24 -4.24 19.27 -1.83
CA PRO A 24 -4.29 19.62 -0.41
C PRO A 24 -5.58 19.18 0.30
N GLU A 25 -6.61 18.84 -0.47
CA GLU A 25 -7.89 18.33 0.03
C GLU A 25 -7.78 16.90 0.58
N TRP A 26 -6.75 16.15 0.20
CA TRP A 26 -6.57 14.77 0.64
C TRP A 26 -5.93 14.71 2.03
N PRO A 27 -6.46 13.90 2.97
CA PRO A 27 -5.79 13.50 4.21
C PRO A 27 -4.47 12.74 3.98
N ALA A 28 -3.45 13.45 3.52
CA ALA A 28 -2.16 12.91 3.12
C ALA A 28 -1.46 12.15 4.26
N ALA A 29 -1.66 12.60 5.51
CA ALA A 29 -1.16 11.92 6.70
C ALA A 29 -1.74 10.51 6.87
N TYR A 30 -3.04 10.32 6.56
CA TYR A 30 -3.67 9.01 6.66
C TYR A 30 -3.14 8.06 5.59
N ILE A 31 -3.06 8.52 4.34
CA ILE A 31 -2.49 7.75 3.21
C ILE A 31 -1.03 7.35 3.51
N HIS A 32 -0.21 8.29 3.97
CA HIS A 32 1.17 8.02 4.36
C HIS A 32 1.25 6.97 5.48
N SER A 33 0.38 7.08 6.49
CA SER A 33 0.33 6.13 7.60
C SER A 33 -0.05 4.70 7.17
N MET A 34 -0.88 4.57 6.13
CA MET A 34 -1.24 3.28 5.52
C MET A 34 -0.08 2.66 4.77
N PHE A 35 0.69 3.45 4.00
CA PHE A 35 1.91 2.97 3.36
C PHE A 35 2.94 2.48 4.38
N GLU A 36 3.20 3.25 5.45
CA GLU A 36 4.11 2.85 6.53
C GLU A 36 3.66 1.58 7.25
N TRP A 37 2.35 1.37 7.41
CA TRP A 37 1.84 0.17 8.07
C TRP A 37 1.91 -1.08 7.18
N LEU A 38 1.52 -0.99 5.91
CA LEU A 38 1.33 -2.17 5.05
C LEU A 38 2.61 -2.58 4.31
N THR A 39 3.44 -1.62 3.92
CA THR A 39 4.49 -1.88 2.91
C THR A 39 5.59 -2.79 3.43
N ASP A 40 6.16 -2.48 4.60
CA ASP A 40 7.26 -3.27 5.17
C ASP A 40 6.84 -4.72 5.51
N PRO A 41 5.66 -4.98 6.13
CA PRO A 41 5.18 -6.34 6.37
C PRO A 41 4.94 -7.13 5.07
N CYS A 42 4.30 -6.52 4.08
CA CYS A 42 4.03 -7.18 2.79
C CYS A 42 5.33 -7.55 2.06
N LEU A 43 6.27 -6.60 1.96
CA LEU A 43 7.56 -6.84 1.31
C LEU A 43 8.38 -7.91 2.04
N SER A 44 8.38 -7.87 3.38
CA SER A 44 9.09 -8.85 4.21
C SER A 44 8.51 -10.25 4.06
N PHE A 45 7.19 -10.38 4.04
CA PHE A 45 6.52 -11.66 3.84
C PHE A 45 6.82 -12.23 2.45
N ILE A 46 6.68 -11.41 1.41
CA ILE A 46 6.93 -11.83 0.03
C ILE A 46 8.37 -12.31 -0.15
N LYS A 47 9.34 -11.57 0.39
CA LYS A 47 10.77 -11.95 0.29
C LYS A 47 11.09 -13.27 0.98
N LYS A 48 10.38 -13.62 2.06
CA LYS A 48 10.66 -14.80 2.88
C LYS A 48 9.88 -16.04 2.44
N ASN A 49 8.63 -15.86 2.03
CA ASN A 49 7.66 -16.95 1.89
C ASN A 49 7.10 -17.12 0.48
N CYS A 50 7.39 -16.20 -0.44
CA CYS A 50 6.80 -16.20 -1.78
C CYS A 50 7.84 -16.33 -2.88
N VAL A 51 7.41 -16.87 -4.01
CA VAL A 51 8.15 -16.95 -5.27
C VAL A 51 7.60 -15.89 -6.22
N GLN A 52 8.49 -15.04 -6.73
CA GLN A 52 8.17 -14.02 -7.73
C GLN A 52 8.50 -14.56 -9.13
N LEU A 53 7.55 -14.46 -10.06
CA LEU A 53 7.75 -14.85 -11.46
C LEU A 53 8.71 -13.89 -12.18
N VAL A 54 8.66 -12.61 -11.81
CA VAL A 54 9.54 -11.56 -12.33
C VAL A 54 10.03 -10.69 -11.17
N THR A 55 11.34 -10.50 -11.07
CA THR A 55 11.97 -9.70 -10.02
C THR A 55 11.95 -8.21 -10.40
N GLY A 56 10.80 -7.56 -10.25
CA GLY A 56 10.65 -6.11 -10.51
C GLY A 56 11.35 -5.19 -9.51
N GLY A 57 11.85 -5.74 -8.40
CA GLY A 57 12.42 -4.98 -7.28
C GLY A 57 11.35 -4.30 -6.42
N VAL A 58 11.74 -3.91 -5.21
CA VAL A 58 10.85 -3.30 -4.21
C VAL A 58 10.23 -2.01 -4.74
N SER A 59 11.03 -1.16 -5.39
CA SER A 59 10.59 0.13 -5.91
C SER A 59 9.46 -0.02 -6.93
N ASN A 60 9.55 -0.97 -7.86
CA ASN A 60 8.52 -1.16 -8.86
C ASN A 60 7.20 -1.64 -8.23
N CYS A 61 7.28 -2.57 -7.27
CA CYS A 61 6.08 -3.04 -6.56
C CYS A 61 5.37 -1.88 -5.85
N VAL A 62 6.12 -1.04 -5.12
CA VAL A 62 5.53 0.11 -4.41
C VAL A 62 5.01 1.17 -5.37
N VAL A 63 5.70 1.46 -6.47
CA VAL A 63 5.21 2.38 -7.51
C VAL A 63 3.91 1.88 -8.13
N THR A 64 3.77 0.57 -8.39
CA THR A 64 2.51 -0.01 -8.86
C THR A 64 1.39 0.20 -7.84
N VAL A 65 1.65 -0.03 -6.54
CA VAL A 65 0.66 0.24 -5.48
C VAL A 65 0.27 1.71 -5.45
N ILE A 66 1.23 2.64 -5.51
CA ILE A 66 0.98 4.09 -5.54
C ILE A 66 0.06 4.44 -6.71
N HIS A 67 0.38 3.97 -7.92
CA HIS A 67 -0.42 4.26 -9.11
C HIS A 67 -1.84 3.71 -9.00
N LEU A 68 -2.01 2.49 -8.48
CA LEU A 68 -3.33 1.88 -8.29
C LEU A 68 -4.16 2.60 -7.22
N VAL A 69 -3.56 2.94 -6.08
CA VAL A 69 -4.21 3.73 -5.03
C VAL A 69 -4.67 5.06 -5.63
N ASN A 70 -3.78 5.78 -6.32
CA ASN A 70 -4.10 7.06 -6.93
C ASN A 70 -5.24 6.95 -7.97
N ALA A 71 -5.23 5.91 -8.81
CA ALA A 71 -6.27 5.70 -9.81
C ALA A 71 -7.65 5.45 -9.15
N ILE A 72 -7.73 4.49 -8.22
CA ILE A 72 -8.98 4.14 -7.53
C ILE A 72 -9.55 5.34 -6.77
N LEU A 73 -8.67 6.09 -6.10
CA LEU A 73 -9.05 7.26 -5.33
C LEU A 73 -9.56 8.41 -6.21
N LYS A 74 -8.92 8.65 -7.37
CA LYS A 74 -9.40 9.65 -8.34
C LYS A 74 -10.73 9.28 -8.96
N ASP A 75 -10.91 8.01 -9.32
CA ASP A 75 -12.17 7.51 -9.87
C ASP A 75 -13.31 7.66 -8.84
N ALA A 76 -13.04 7.34 -7.56
CA ALA A 76 -14.01 7.52 -6.49
C ALA A 76 -14.47 8.98 -6.36
N LEU A 77 -13.56 9.95 -6.45
CA LEU A 77 -13.90 11.39 -6.43
C LEU A 77 -14.73 11.83 -7.64
N ALA A 78 -14.44 11.30 -8.83
CA ALA A 78 -15.14 11.68 -10.04
C ALA A 78 -16.63 11.25 -10.01
N ASP A 79 -16.90 10.11 -9.39
CA ASP A 79 -18.24 9.51 -9.37
C ASP A 79 -19.11 9.91 -8.17
N ASN A 80 -18.52 10.45 -7.09
CA ASN A 80 -19.23 10.70 -5.83
C ASN A 80 -18.83 12.00 -5.13
N ASP A 81 -19.80 12.89 -4.90
CA ASP A 81 -19.60 14.12 -4.12
C ASP A 81 -19.40 13.86 -2.61
N ASN A 82 -19.82 12.69 -2.11
CA ASN A 82 -19.79 12.33 -0.68
C ASN A 82 -18.52 11.58 -0.24
N VAL A 83 -17.50 11.45 -1.09
CA VAL A 83 -16.28 10.65 -0.79
C VAL A 83 -15.60 11.12 0.49
N MET A 84 -15.59 12.43 0.75
CA MET A 84 -14.98 12.99 1.95
C MET A 84 -15.63 12.49 3.24
N SER A 85 -16.92 12.13 3.22
CA SER A 85 -17.62 11.56 4.39
C SER A 85 -17.18 10.12 4.71
N TYR A 86 -16.72 9.37 3.71
CA TYR A 86 -16.29 7.98 3.83
C TYR A 86 -14.82 7.80 3.43
N PHE A 87 -14.03 8.87 3.56
CA PHE A 87 -12.69 8.94 2.98
C PHE A 87 -11.79 7.81 3.48
N ASN A 88 -11.79 7.57 4.78
CA ASN A 88 -10.97 6.51 5.39
C ASN A 88 -11.32 5.13 4.83
N THR A 89 -12.60 4.84 4.63
CA THR A 89 -13.08 3.59 4.04
C THR A 89 -12.62 3.46 2.58
N TRP A 90 -12.75 4.53 1.79
CA TRP A 90 -12.28 4.54 0.40
C TRP A 90 -10.78 4.30 0.29
N VAL A 91 -9.99 4.92 1.17
CA VAL A 91 -8.55 4.69 1.25
C VAL A 91 -8.26 3.24 1.59
N GLN A 92 -8.89 2.68 2.63
CA GLN A 92 -8.68 1.27 3.00
C GLN A 92 -9.00 0.32 1.83
N VAL A 93 -10.13 0.52 1.16
CA VAL A 93 -10.52 -0.27 -0.02
C VAL A 93 -9.51 -0.12 -1.16
N ALA A 94 -9.04 1.09 -1.42
CA ALA A 94 -8.02 1.36 -2.43
C ALA A 94 -6.71 0.63 -2.08
N PHE A 95 -6.26 0.67 -0.82
CA PHE A 95 -5.06 -0.02 -0.38
C PHE A 95 -5.19 -1.54 -0.44
N ILE A 96 -6.33 -2.12 -0.02
CA ILE A 96 -6.59 -3.56 -0.13
C ILE A 96 -6.47 -3.99 -1.60
N THR A 97 -7.15 -3.27 -2.49
CA THR A 97 -7.18 -3.59 -3.93
C THR A 97 -5.79 -3.41 -4.55
N ALA A 98 -5.13 -2.29 -4.27
CA ALA A 98 -3.82 -1.97 -4.80
C ALA A 98 -2.73 -2.93 -4.29
N ALA A 99 -2.79 -3.38 -3.04
CA ALA A 99 -1.82 -4.32 -2.48
C ALA A 99 -1.92 -5.70 -3.14
N VAL A 100 -3.13 -6.22 -3.38
CA VAL A 100 -3.34 -7.50 -4.06
C VAL A 100 -2.71 -7.47 -5.45
N TRP A 101 -2.91 -6.40 -6.22
CA TRP A 101 -2.38 -6.29 -7.57
C TRP A 101 -0.93 -5.81 -7.64
N GLY A 102 -0.50 -4.94 -6.74
CA GLY A 102 0.84 -4.35 -6.74
C GLY A 102 1.90 -5.24 -6.08
N PHE A 103 1.57 -5.87 -4.94
CA PHE A 103 2.46 -6.81 -4.26
C PHE A 103 2.23 -8.26 -4.72
N GLY A 104 0.97 -8.66 -4.85
CA GLY A 104 0.58 -10.02 -5.22
C GLY A 104 0.65 -10.32 -6.72
N GLY A 105 0.59 -9.30 -7.59
CA GLY A 105 0.47 -9.50 -9.04
C GLY A 105 1.65 -10.20 -9.72
N ASN A 106 2.83 -10.21 -9.09
CA ASN A 106 4.04 -10.84 -9.61
C ASN A 106 4.32 -12.23 -9.00
N LEU A 107 3.43 -12.74 -8.14
CA LEU A 107 3.62 -13.99 -7.42
C LEU A 107 3.16 -15.20 -8.26
N ASP A 108 3.73 -16.37 -7.99
CA ASP A 108 3.24 -17.63 -8.55
C ASP A 108 1.92 -18.06 -7.88
N THR A 109 1.21 -19.01 -8.51
CA THR A 109 -0.10 -19.47 -8.04
C THR A 109 -0.08 -19.98 -6.59
N ASN A 110 1.00 -20.62 -6.14
CA ASN A 110 1.11 -21.11 -4.76
C ASN A 110 1.31 -19.95 -3.78
N SER A 111 2.17 -18.99 -4.13
CA SER A 111 2.46 -17.84 -3.28
C SER A 111 1.31 -16.86 -3.16
N ILE A 112 0.43 -16.77 -4.16
CA ILE A 112 -0.79 -15.95 -4.10
C ILE A 112 -1.67 -16.39 -2.93
N GLY A 113 -1.87 -17.70 -2.74
CA GLY A 113 -2.65 -18.22 -1.62
C GLY A 113 -2.02 -17.93 -0.25
N LEU A 114 -0.69 -18.04 -0.15
CA LEU A 114 0.05 -17.70 1.07
C LEU A 114 -0.07 -16.21 1.40
N PHE A 115 0.09 -15.35 0.39
CA PHE A 115 -0.01 -13.90 0.56
C PHE A 115 -1.44 -13.47 0.91
N ASP A 116 -2.48 -14.04 0.29
CA ASP A 116 -3.88 -13.74 0.63
C ASP A 116 -4.21 -14.08 2.09
N ALA A 117 -3.77 -15.25 2.57
CA ALA A 117 -3.95 -15.64 3.97
C ALA A 117 -3.26 -14.65 4.94
N PHE A 118 -1.98 -14.36 4.71
CA PHE A 118 -1.22 -13.39 5.49
C PHE A 118 -1.85 -11.99 5.46
N PHE A 119 -2.27 -11.52 4.28
CA PHE A 119 -2.82 -10.19 4.11
C PHE A 119 -4.15 -10.06 4.87
N ARG A 120 -5.02 -11.08 4.83
CA ARG A 120 -6.25 -11.12 5.62
C ARG A 120 -5.98 -11.08 7.13
N GLU A 121 -4.96 -11.79 7.62
CA GLU A 121 -4.55 -11.76 9.02
C GLU A 121 -4.03 -10.37 9.43
N LEU A 122 -3.25 -9.73 8.56
CA LEU A 122 -2.76 -8.37 8.77
C LEU A 122 -3.93 -7.37 8.93
N TRP A 123 -4.95 -7.47 8.09
CA TRP A 123 -6.15 -6.61 8.17
C TRP A 123 -7.11 -6.94 9.32
N LYS A 124 -7.04 -8.14 9.90
CA LYS A 124 -7.78 -8.48 11.12
C LYS A 124 -7.11 -7.94 12.38
N GLY A 125 -5.83 -7.58 12.30
CA GLY A 125 -5.03 -7.19 13.46
C GLY A 125 -4.58 -8.37 14.32
N ASP A 126 -4.71 -9.60 13.80
CA ASP A 126 -4.25 -10.83 14.47
C ASP A 126 -2.72 -10.99 14.44
N ASN A 127 -2.02 -10.11 13.70
CA ASN A 127 -0.57 -10.11 13.60
C ASN A 127 0.07 -9.27 14.71
N ALA A 128 0.61 -9.93 15.73
CA ALA A 128 1.19 -9.28 16.92
C ALA A 128 2.32 -8.28 16.61
N ASP A 129 3.05 -8.48 15.51
CA ASP A 129 4.17 -7.62 15.10
C ASP A 129 3.71 -6.33 14.40
N ASN A 130 2.49 -6.29 13.87
CA ASN A 130 1.94 -5.14 13.13
C ASN A 130 0.47 -4.92 13.49
N PRO A 131 0.17 -4.38 14.68
CA PRO A 131 -1.20 -4.12 15.08
C PRO A 131 -1.89 -3.18 14.09
N LEU A 132 -3.20 -3.38 13.88
CA LEU A 132 -4.02 -2.44 13.12
C LEU A 132 -3.81 -1.03 13.67
N LYS A 133 -3.47 -0.08 12.80
CA LYS A 133 -3.50 1.33 13.21
C LYS A 133 -4.95 1.67 13.55
N GLN A 134 -5.21 1.85 14.85
CA GLN A 134 -6.51 2.34 15.31
C GLN A 134 -6.80 3.64 14.56
N THR A 135 -7.96 3.66 13.89
CA THR A 135 -8.48 4.90 13.35
C THR A 135 -8.85 5.70 14.59
N ASN A 136 -8.01 6.65 15.00
CA ASN A 136 -8.36 7.51 16.12
C ASN A 136 -9.63 8.25 15.71
N ASP A 137 -10.77 7.81 16.25
CA ASP A 137 -12.05 8.52 16.30
C ASP A 137 -11.89 9.81 17.16
N THR A 138 -10.94 10.66 16.79
CA THR A 138 -10.79 12.03 17.31
C THR A 138 -10.96 12.94 16.13
N ASP A 139 -12.22 13.12 15.73
CA ASP A 139 -12.81 14.40 15.32
C ASP A 139 -14.32 14.16 15.13
N ARG A 140 -15.02 14.09 16.28
CA ARG A 140 -16.42 14.46 16.41
C ARG A 140 -16.49 15.91 16.84
#